data_AF-D8L1V2-F1
#
_entry.id   AF-D8L1V2-F1
#
_cell.length_a   1.000
_cell.length_b   1.000
_cell.length_c   1.000
_cell.angle_alpha   90.00
_cell.angle_beta   90.00
_cell.angle_gamma   90.00
#
_symmetry.space_group_name_H-M   'P 1'
#
loop_
_entity.id
_entity.type
_entity.pdbx_description
1 polymer ?
#
loop_
_entity_poly.entity_id
_entity_poly.type
_entity_poly.pdbx_seq_one_letter_code
_entity_poly.pdbx_strand_id
1 'polypeptide(L)'
;HLPSSNISEVPDLEEDYRKTMKEFAVELEKLAEKLLDLLCENLGLEKGYLKKVFYGSKGPNFGTKVSNYPPCPKPDLIKGLRAHSDAGGIILLFQDDKVSGLQLLKDGEWVDV
;
A
#
# COMPACT_ATOMS: atom_id res chain seq x y z
N HIS A 1 1.70 -14.97 -8.31
CA HIS A 1 2.00 -13.53 -8.41
C HIS A 1 3.52 -13.39 -8.49
N LEU A 2 4.00 -12.64 -9.49
CA LEU A 2 5.39 -12.65 -9.95
C LEU A 2 6.25 -11.77 -9.00
N PRO A 3 7.32 -12.30 -8.39
CA PRO A 3 8.24 -11.51 -7.55
C PRO A 3 9.20 -10.64 -8.36
N SER A 4 9.13 -10.68 -9.70
CA SER A 4 9.90 -9.82 -10.58
C SER A 4 9.17 -8.51 -10.82
N SER A 5 9.83 -7.38 -10.55
CA SER A 5 9.31 -6.06 -10.90
C SER A 5 9.00 -5.98 -12.39
N ASN A 6 7.79 -5.55 -12.73
CA ASN A 6 7.38 -5.24 -14.10
C ASN A 6 7.58 -3.75 -14.43
N ILE A 7 8.30 -2.99 -13.60
CA ILE A 7 8.39 -1.54 -13.76
C ILE A 7 9.04 -1.11 -15.07
N SER A 8 9.86 -1.96 -15.72
CA SER A 8 10.41 -1.70 -17.06
C SER A 8 9.38 -1.88 -18.18
N GLU A 9 8.27 -2.56 -17.92
CA GLU A 9 7.23 -2.91 -18.90
C GLU A 9 6.07 -1.90 -18.91
N VAL A 10 5.97 -1.04 -17.89
CA VAL A 10 4.91 -0.02 -17.81
C VAL A 10 5.10 0.99 -18.95
N PRO A 11 4.14 1.19 -19.86
CA PRO A 11 4.25 2.19 -20.91
C PRO A 11 4.22 3.61 -20.31
N ASP A 12 4.73 4.60 -21.06
CA ASP A 12 4.59 6.03 -20.74
C ASP A 12 5.17 6.50 -19.39
N LEU A 13 6.04 5.69 -18.78
CA LEU A 13 6.76 6.04 -17.55
C LEU A 13 8.19 6.52 -17.91
N GLU A 14 8.51 7.76 -17.58
CA GLU A 14 9.85 8.34 -17.78
C GLU A 14 10.91 7.59 -16.96
N GLU A 15 12.17 7.58 -17.43
CA GLU A 15 13.24 6.81 -16.77
C GLU A 15 13.53 7.31 -15.36
N ASP A 16 13.51 8.63 -15.15
CA ASP A 16 13.70 9.21 -13.82
C ASP A 16 12.58 8.80 -12.86
N TYR A 17 11.34 8.69 -13.35
CA TYR A 17 10.23 8.23 -12.53
C TYR A 17 10.35 6.72 -12.25
N ARG A 18 10.76 5.89 -13.22
CA ARG A 18 11.07 4.47 -12.99
C ARG A 18 12.13 4.29 -11.91
N LYS A 19 13.23 5.06 -11.98
CA LYS A 19 14.30 5.01 -10.99
C LYS A 19 13.79 5.39 -9.61
N THR A 20 13.08 6.51 -9.50
CA THR A 20 12.51 7.01 -8.25
C THR A 20 11.56 5.97 -7.62
N MET A 21 10.69 5.36 -8.43
CA MET A 21 9.75 4.35 -7.96
C MET A 21 10.43 3.06 -7.49
N LYS A 22 11.54 2.64 -8.13
CA LYS A 22 12.36 1.50 -7.64
C LYS A 22 12.95 1.80 -6.27
N GLU A 23 13.56 2.97 -6.11
CA GLU A 23 14.16 3.41 -4.83
C GLU A 23 13.10 3.50 -3.73
N PHE A 24 11.96 4.13 -4.04
CA PHE A 24 10.83 4.25 -3.14
C PHE A 24 10.27 2.88 -2.71
N ALA A 25 10.07 1.95 -3.64
CA ALA A 25 9.58 0.61 -3.34
C ALA A 25 10.52 -0.16 -2.40
N VAL A 26 11.84 -0.06 -2.61
CA VAL A 26 12.84 -0.70 -1.74
C VAL A 26 12.80 -0.15 -0.32
N GLU A 27 12.68 1.18 -0.16
CA GLU A 27 12.59 1.77 1.18
C GLU A 27 11.26 1.46 1.87
N LEU A 28 10.15 1.42 1.12
CA LEU A 28 8.85 1.00 1.66
C LEU A 28 8.85 -0.49 2.07
N GLU A 29 9.49 -1.38 1.32
CA GLU A 29 9.61 -2.78 1.70
C GLU A 29 10.37 -2.93 3.03
N LYS A 30 11.51 -2.22 3.19
CA LYS A 30 12.25 -2.18 4.46
C LYS A 30 11.40 -1.62 5.61
N LEU A 31 10.60 -0.59 5.35
CA LEU A 31 9.70 -0.02 6.35
C LEU A 31 8.59 -1.01 6.73
N ALA A 32 7.98 -1.70 5.76
CA ALA A 32 6.97 -2.73 5.99
C ALA A 32 7.50 -3.81 6.93
N GLU A 33 8.71 -4.33 6.68
CA GLU A 33 9.33 -5.35 7.53
C GLU A 33 9.58 -4.85 8.96
N LYS A 34 10.04 -3.60 9.13
CA LYS A 34 10.21 -3.00 10.45
C LYS A 34 8.90 -2.88 11.21
N LEU A 35 7.83 -2.45 10.54
CA LEU A 35 6.50 -2.34 11.15
C LEU A 35 5.93 -3.72 11.50
N LEU A 36 6.17 -4.74 10.67
CA LEU A 36 5.81 -6.13 10.98
C LEU A 36 6.55 -6.65 12.21
N ASP A 37 7.82 -6.31 12.40
CA ASP A 37 8.58 -6.65 13.62
C ASP A 37 7.99 -5.96 14.87
N LEU A 38 7.59 -4.69 14.77
CA LEU A 38 6.91 -3.99 15.87
C LEU A 38 5.54 -4.61 16.19
N LEU A 39 4.80 -5.06 15.17
CA LEU A 39 3.58 -5.84 15.35
C LEU A 39 3.85 -7.18 16.04
N CYS A 40 4.95 -7.86 15.68
CA CYS A 40 5.36 -9.09 16.37
C CYS A 40 5.61 -8.83 17.85
N GLU A 41 6.38 -7.78 18.18
CA GLU A 41 6.65 -7.39 19.58
C GLU A 41 5.37 -7.14 20.37
N ASN A 42 4.46 -6.31 19.83
CA ASN A 42 3.18 -6.00 20.47
C ASN A 42 2.26 -7.22 20.64
N LEU A 43 2.39 -8.23 19.77
CA LEU A 43 1.63 -9.48 19.84
C LEU A 43 2.34 -10.56 20.67
N GLY A 44 3.54 -10.30 21.21
CA GLY A 44 4.34 -11.28 21.95
C GLY A 44 4.92 -12.40 21.08
N LEU A 45 5.12 -12.13 19.79
CA LEU A 45 5.71 -13.05 18.81
C LEU A 45 7.23 -12.83 18.69
N GLU A 46 7.94 -13.87 18.24
CA GLU A 46 9.36 -13.73 17.90
C GLU A 46 9.56 -12.71 16.78
N LYS A 47 10.63 -11.90 16.89
CA LYS A 47 11.03 -10.98 15.82
C LYS A 47 11.16 -11.72 14.48
N GLY A 48 10.61 -11.15 13.41
CA GLY A 48 10.60 -11.75 12.08
C GLY A 48 9.55 -12.84 11.86
N TYR A 49 8.70 -13.15 12.85
CA TYR A 49 7.66 -14.18 12.71
C TYR A 49 6.72 -13.88 11.54
N LEU A 50 6.13 -12.67 11.49
CA LEU A 50 5.20 -12.30 10.42
C LEU A 50 5.88 -12.28 9.04
N LYS A 51 7.11 -11.76 8.95
CA LYS A 51 7.91 -11.82 7.72
C LYS A 51 8.08 -13.25 7.22
N LYS A 52 8.38 -14.20 8.12
CA LYS A 52 8.51 -15.62 7.78
C LYS A 52 7.20 -16.23 7.28
N VAL A 53 6.07 -15.87 7.91
CA VAL A 53 4.73 -16.30 7.45
C VAL A 53 4.43 -15.80 6.04
N PHE A 54 4.76 -14.54 5.74
CA PHE A 54 4.52 -13.95 4.41
C PHE A 54 5.51 -14.38 3.32
N TYR A 55 6.64 -14.98 3.67
CA TYR A 55 7.70 -15.31 2.71
C TYR A 55 7.28 -16.35 1.65
N GLY A 56 6.38 -17.28 2.01
CA GLY A 56 5.95 -18.36 1.11
C GLY A 56 7.15 -19.10 0.48
N SER A 57 7.01 -19.52 -0.79
CA SER A 57 8.08 -20.22 -1.52
C SER A 57 8.97 -19.32 -2.39
N LYS A 58 8.58 -18.07 -2.61
CA LYS A 58 9.22 -17.15 -3.58
C LYS A 58 9.46 -15.74 -3.03
N GLY A 59 9.35 -15.56 -1.72
CA GLY A 59 9.34 -14.24 -1.08
C GLY A 59 7.94 -13.62 -1.03
N PRO A 60 7.80 -12.50 -0.29
CA PRO A 60 6.55 -11.77 -0.20
C PRO A 60 6.17 -11.16 -1.56
N ASN A 61 4.86 -10.97 -1.78
CA ASN A 61 4.39 -10.15 -2.91
C ASN A 61 4.39 -8.69 -2.47
N PHE A 62 5.10 -7.85 -3.21
CA PHE A 62 5.11 -6.40 -2.99
C PHE A 62 4.77 -5.68 -4.30
N GLY A 63 3.91 -4.67 -4.22
CA GLY A 63 3.48 -3.90 -5.39
C GLY A 63 2.84 -2.58 -4.98
N THR A 64 2.82 -1.63 -5.92
CA THR A 64 2.35 -0.27 -5.67
C THR A 64 1.17 0.05 -6.58
N LYS A 65 0.05 0.47 -5.99
CA LYS A 65 -1.08 1.06 -6.71
C LYS A 65 -0.92 2.58 -6.72
N VAL A 66 -0.70 3.15 -7.91
CA VAL A 66 -0.69 4.61 -8.11
C VAL A 66 -2.09 5.02 -8.58
N SER A 67 -2.70 6.00 -7.93
CA SER A 67 -4.08 6.40 -8.22
C SER A 67 -4.29 7.90 -8.02
N ASN A 68 -5.06 8.50 -8.91
CA ASN A 68 -5.58 9.86 -8.77
C ASN A 68 -7.10 9.81 -8.81
N TYR A 69 -7.74 10.65 -8.01
CA TYR A 69 -9.19 10.81 -7.97
C TYR A 69 -9.54 12.22 -8.44
N PRO A 70 -9.85 12.42 -9.73
CA PRO A 70 -10.14 13.75 -10.27
C PRO A 70 -11.39 14.38 -9.65
N PRO A 71 -11.57 15.71 -9.76
CA PRO A 71 -12.80 16.38 -9.35
C PRO A 71 -14.05 15.76 -9.98
N CYS A 72 -15.05 15.45 -9.14
CA CYS A 72 -16.32 14.89 -9.58
C CYS A 72 -17.43 15.95 -9.43
N PRO A 73 -18.17 16.31 -10.49
CA PRO A 73 -19.28 17.26 -10.38
C PRO A 73 -20.47 16.76 -9.54
N LYS A 74 -20.60 15.45 -9.35
CA LYS A 74 -21.71 14.81 -8.62
C LYS A 74 -21.18 13.71 -7.67
N PRO A 75 -20.42 14.07 -6.63
CA PRO A 75 -19.72 13.12 -5.75
C PRO A 75 -20.67 12.25 -4.91
N ASP A 76 -21.94 12.65 -4.76
CA ASP A 76 -22.94 11.85 -4.07
C ASP A 76 -23.42 10.63 -4.87
N LEU A 77 -23.23 10.66 -6.20
CA LEU A 77 -23.69 9.58 -7.09
C LEU A 77 -22.63 8.51 -7.35
N ILE A 78 -21.35 8.82 -7.13
CA ILE A 78 -20.24 7.91 -7.38
C ILE A 78 -19.11 8.14 -6.39
N LYS A 79 -18.51 7.05 -5.90
CA LYS A 79 -17.34 7.09 -5.03
C LYS A 79 -16.07 6.92 -5.86
N GLY A 80 -14.99 7.59 -5.47
CA GLY A 80 -13.68 7.40 -6.09
C GLY A 80 -13.23 5.94 -6.00
N LEU A 81 -13.40 5.33 -4.83
CA LEU A 81 -13.26 3.89 -4.61
C LEU A 81 -14.36 3.43 -3.63
N ARG A 82 -14.99 2.29 -3.91
CA ARG A 82 -16.05 1.74 -3.04
C ARG A 82 -15.45 1.14 -1.77
N ALA A 83 -16.26 1.08 -0.72
CA ALA A 83 -15.90 0.46 0.55
C ALA A 83 -15.45 -1.00 0.36
N HIS A 84 -14.32 -1.35 0.97
CA HIS A 84 -13.74 -2.70 1.00
C HIS A 84 -12.72 -2.79 2.14
N SER A 85 -12.32 -4.02 2.48
CA SER A 85 -11.09 -4.28 3.22
C SER A 85 -10.03 -4.77 2.24
N ASP A 86 -8.78 -4.37 2.46
CA ASP A 86 -7.66 -4.91 1.70
C ASP A 86 -7.44 -6.40 2.03
N ALA A 87 -7.09 -7.19 1.03
CA ALA A 87 -6.88 -8.64 1.18
C ALA A 87 -5.45 -9.01 1.64
N GLY A 88 -4.54 -8.03 1.69
CA GLY A 88 -3.10 -8.24 1.86
C GLY A 88 -2.62 -8.36 3.31
N GLY A 89 -1.33 -8.09 3.51
CA GLY A 89 -0.71 -8.00 4.83
C GLY A 89 -0.79 -6.58 5.38
N ILE A 90 0.29 -5.81 5.22
CA ILE A 90 0.38 -4.40 5.63
C ILE A 90 0.32 -3.48 4.41
N ILE A 91 -0.39 -2.36 4.53
CA ILE A 91 -0.54 -1.36 3.48
C ILE A 91 0.15 -0.07 3.94
N LEU A 92 1.02 0.47 3.09
CA LEU A 92 1.73 1.72 3.29
C LEU A 92 1.20 2.72 2.26
N LEU A 93 0.62 3.83 2.71
CA LEU A 93 -0.01 4.82 1.85
C LEU A 93 0.74 6.15 1.92
N PHE A 94 1.13 6.66 0.75
CA PHE A 94 1.54 8.04 0.56
C PHE A 94 0.41 8.77 -0.17
N GLN A 95 -0.41 9.50 0.60
CA GLN A 95 -1.58 10.23 0.09
C GLN A 95 -1.30 11.71 -0.13
N ASP A 96 -2.20 12.38 -0.85
CA ASP A 96 -2.18 13.83 -1.04
C ASP A 96 -2.20 14.55 0.32
N ASP A 97 -1.37 15.57 0.48
CA ASP A 97 -1.20 16.32 1.73
C ASP A 97 -2.21 17.47 1.90
N LYS A 98 -3.06 17.72 0.90
CA LYS A 98 -4.05 18.81 0.89
C LYS A 98 -5.47 18.36 0.55
N VAL A 99 -5.63 17.37 -0.31
CA VAL A 99 -6.92 16.90 -0.79
C VAL A 99 -7.35 15.66 -0.01
N SER A 100 -8.39 15.81 0.81
CA SER A 100 -9.00 14.70 1.56
C SER A 100 -9.79 13.74 0.66
N GLY A 101 -10.14 12.56 1.17
CA GLY A 101 -11.07 11.66 0.49
C GLY A 101 -10.99 10.19 0.92
N LEU A 102 -9.89 9.77 1.56
CA LEU A 102 -9.84 8.46 2.20
C LEU A 102 -10.64 8.49 3.50
N GLN A 103 -11.47 7.48 3.69
CA GLN A 103 -12.25 7.29 4.90
C GLN A 103 -12.14 5.85 5.38
N LEU A 104 -12.13 5.65 6.70
CA LEU A 104 -12.28 4.36 7.34
C LEU A 104 -13.61 4.29 8.10
N LEU A 105 -14.17 3.10 8.24
CA LEU A 105 -15.39 2.88 9.03
C LEU A 105 -14.98 2.46 10.45
N LYS A 106 -15.38 3.24 11.44
CA LYS A 106 -15.12 2.96 12.87
C LYS A 106 -16.36 3.29 13.69
N ASP A 107 -16.75 2.34 14.56
CA ASP A 107 -17.90 2.50 15.47
C ASP A 107 -19.21 2.88 14.75
N GLY A 108 -19.39 2.40 13.51
CA GLY A 108 -20.56 2.67 12.66
C GLY A 108 -20.47 3.94 11.83
N GLU A 109 -19.42 4.75 11.99
CA GLU A 109 -19.27 6.05 11.36
C GLU A 109 -18.06 6.10 10.42
N TRP A 110 -18.19 6.87 9.33
CA TRP A 110 -17.08 7.16 8.42
C TRP A 110 -16.19 8.25 9.01
N VAL A 111 -14.90 7.98 9.11
CA VAL A 111 -13.88 8.89 9.66
C VAL A 111 -12.84 9.17 8.59
N ASP A 112 -12.58 10.45 8.32
CA ASP A 112 -11.51 10.89 7.43
C ASP A 112 -10.13 10.51 8.00
N VAL A 113 -9.22 10.08 7.13
CA VAL A 113 -7.84 9.67 7.48
C VAL A 113 -6.86 10.82 7.41
#